data_AF-A0A060CE38-F1
#
_entry.id   AF-A0A060CE38-F1
#
_cell.length_a   1.000
_cell.length_b   1.000
_cell.length_c   1.000
_cell.angle_alpha   90.00
_cell.angle_beta   90.00
_cell.angle_gamma   90.00
#
_symmetry.space_group_name_H-M   'P 1'
#
loop_
_entity.id
_entity.type
_entity.pdbx_description
1 polymer ?
#
loop_
_entity_poly.entity_id
_entity_poly.type
_entity_poly.pdbx_seq_one_letter_code
_entity_poly.pdbx_strand_id
1 'polypeptide(L)' 'MLYPEQPITANGTQAWNWFLTAHQSRGTGEPALIAGMVSAVKAGYTVDDSRVFAAGMGAGGAMAVILG' A
#
# COMPACT_ATOMS: atom_id res chain seq x y z
N MET A 1 7.73 -11.28 -0.77
CA MET A 1 7.37 -10.16 -1.66
C MET A 1 5.85 -10.14 -1.79
N LEU A 2 5.21 -8.98 -1.66
CA LEU A 2 3.75 -8.81 -1.69
C LEU A 2 3.40 -7.84 -2.82
N TYR A 3 2.38 -8.17 -3.61
CA TYR A 3 1.88 -7.34 -4.70
C TYR A 3 0.39 -7.05 -4.50
N PRO A 4 0.04 -5.99 -3.75
CA PRO A 4 -1.35 -5.65 -3.53
C PRO A 4 -1.92 -4.97 -4.79
N GLU A 5 -3.11 -5.39 -5.20
CA GLU A 5 -3.86 -4.83 -6.33
C GLU A 5 -5.23 -4.35 -5.85
N GLN A 6 -5.72 -3.26 -6.44
CA GLN A 6 -7.05 -2.72 -6.13
C GLN A 6 -8.11 -3.44 -6.98
N PRO A 7 -9.25 -3.84 -6.40
CA PRO A 7 -10.35 -4.37 -7.20
C PRO A 7 -10.87 -3.30 -8.16
N ILE A 8 -11.42 -3.73 -9.30
CA ILE A 8 -12.02 -2.84 -10.30
C ILE A 8 -13.13 -1.94 -9.73
N THR A 9 -13.77 -2.37 -8.63
CA THR A 9 -14.80 -1.61 -7.91
C THR A 9 -14.25 -0.44 -7.11
N ALA A 10 -12.98 -0.48 -6.71
CA ALA A 10 -12.31 0.62 -6.01
C ALA A 10 -11.73 1.66 -6.99
N ASN A 11 -11.22 1.20 -8.14
CA ASN A 11 -10.82 2.05 -9.24
C ASN A 11 -10.95 1.28 -10.57
N GLY A 12 -11.62 1.86 -11.57
CA GLY A 12 -11.81 1.22 -12.87
C GLY A 12 -10.53 0.91 -13.64
N THR A 13 -9.41 1.53 -13.27
CA THR A 13 -8.06 1.24 -13.79
C THR A 13 -7.23 0.35 -12.87
N GLN A 14 -7.81 -0.14 -11.77
CA GLN A 14 -7.14 -0.92 -10.70
C GLN A 14 -5.94 -0.18 -10.07
N ALA A 15 -5.89 1.14 -10.24
CA ALA A 15 -4.87 2.01 -9.67
C ALA A 15 -5.20 2.42 -8.23
N TRP A 16 -4.16 2.67 -7.45
CA TRP A 16 -4.26 3.27 -6.12
C TRP A 16 -4.71 4.73 -6.21
N ASN A 17 -5.66 5.14 -5.39
CA ASN A 17 -6.26 6.47 -5.36
C ASN A 17 -5.44 7.48 -4.53
N TRP A 18 -4.12 7.48 -4.70
CA TRP A 18 -3.16 8.30 -3.94
C TRP A 18 -3.49 9.81 -3.91
N PHE A 19 -4.20 10.30 -4.93
CA PHE A 19 -4.55 11.71 -5.09
C PHE A 19 -5.71 12.16 -4.20
N LEU A 20 -6.50 11.25 -3.65
CA LEU A 20 -7.61 11.59 -2.75
C LEU A 20 -7.06 12.02 -1.39
N THR A 21 -7.58 13.10 -0.82
CA THR A 21 -7.14 13.64 0.48
C THR A 21 -7.19 12.60 1.60
N ALA A 22 -8.16 11.69 1.57
CA ALA A 22 -8.30 10.59 2.54
C ALA A 22 -7.17 9.53 2.45
N HIS A 23 -6.32 9.58 1.43
CA HIS A 23 -5.26 8.62 1.16
C HIS A 23 -3.87 9.25 1.12
N GLN A 24 -3.74 10.52 1.52
CA GLN A 24 -2.48 11.27 1.53
C GLN A 24 -1.72 11.20 2.85
N SER A 25 -2.13 10.32 3.78
CA SER A 25 -1.45 10.14 5.05
C SER A 25 -1.25 8.66 5.38
N ARG A 26 -0.04 8.33 5.84
CA ARG A 26 0.33 7.00 6.30
C ARG A 26 -0.62 6.54 7.41
N GLY A 27 -1.11 5.30 7.30
CA GLY A 27 -1.99 4.71 8.31
C GLY A 27 -3.45 5.13 8.23
N THR A 28 -3.84 5.90 7.20
CA THR A 28 -5.24 6.20 6.88
C THR A 28 -5.58 5.71 5.47
N GLY A 29 -6.87 5.49 5.20
CA GLY A 29 -7.34 5.16 3.85
C GLY A 29 -6.67 3.95 3.21
N GLU A 30 -6.41 4.02 1.90
CA GLU A 30 -5.72 2.97 1.15
C GLU A 30 -4.29 2.64 1.63
N PRO A 31 -3.44 3.62 2.03
CA PRO A 31 -2.16 3.31 2.67
C PRO A 31 -2.29 2.40 3.89
N ALA A 32 -3.35 2.57 4.70
CA ALA A 32 -3.60 1.71 5.86
C ALA A 32 -3.91 0.26 5.47
N LEU A 33 -4.60 0.05 4.34
CA LEU A 33 -4.87 -1.29 3.82
C LEU A 33 -3.58 -2.00 3.42
N ILE A 34 -2.67 -1.29 2.74
CA ILE A 34 -1.35 -1.84 2.37
C ILE A 34 -0.55 -2.18 3.62
N ALA A 35 -0.50 -1.28 4.59
CA ALA A 35 0.18 -1.53 5.87
C ALA A 35 -0.43 -2.72 6.62
N GLY A 36 -1.76 -2.88 6.59
CA GLY A 36 -2.47 -4.01 7.17
C GLY A 36 -2.10 -5.34 6.50
N MET A 37 -2.01 -5.37 5.17
CA MET A 37 -1.56 -6.56 4.43
C MET A 37 -0.12 -6.94 4.78
N VAL A 38 0.78 -5.96 4.91
CA VAL A 38 2.15 -6.19 5.38
C VAL A 38 2.14 -6.80 6.78
N SER A 39 1.37 -6.24 7.71
CA SER A 39 1.25 -6.78 9.08
C SER A 39 0.71 -8.21 9.10
N ALA A 40 -0.26 -8.54 8.24
CA ALA A 40 -0.79 -9.90 8.12
C ALA A 40 0.28 -10.89 7.63
N VAL A 41 1.11 -10.49 6.67
CA VAL A 41 2.25 -11.31 6.21
C VAL A 41 3.28 -11.46 7.33
N LYS A 42 3.60 -10.39 8.06
CA LYS A 42 4.52 -10.46 9.22
C LYS A 42 4.05 -11.42 10.32
N ALA A 43 2.74 -11.58 10.49
CA ALA A 43 2.19 -12.52 11.47
C ALA A 43 2.44 -13.99 11.08
N GLY A 44 2.58 -14.29 9.78
CA GLY A 44 2.81 -15.65 9.27
C GLY A 44 4.28 -16.00 8.99
N TYR A 45 5.16 -15.01 8.95
CA TYR A 45 6.56 -15.18 8.53
C TYR A 45 7.51 -14.31 9.36
N THR A 46 8.73 -14.80 9.61
CA THR A 46 9.77 -13.99 10.23
C THR A 46 10.23 -12.90 9.26
N VAL A 47 9.81 -11.66 9.51
CA VAL A 47 10.17 -10.48 8.73
C VAL A 47 10.89 -9.49 9.64
N ASP A 48 11.95 -8.89 9.13
CA ASP A 48 12.66 -7.82 9.82
C ASP A 48 11.97 -6.47 9.56
N ASP A 49 11.43 -5.88 10.62
CA ASP A 49 10.67 -4.63 10.58
C ASP A 49 11.48 -3.44 10.06
N SER A 50 12.80 -3.48 10.21
CA SER A 50 13.70 -2.43 9.71
C SER A 50 13.99 -2.55 8.20
N ARG A 51 13.58 -3.66 7.57
CA ARG A 51 13.87 -3.98 6.16
C ARG A 51 12.61 -4.25 5.35
N VAL A 52 11.57 -3.47 5.60
CA VAL A 52 10.35 -3.45 4.80
C VAL A 52 10.37 -2.23 3.88
N PHE A 53 10.33 -2.49 2.57
CA PHE A 53 10.39 -1.45 1.55
C PHE A 53 9.13 -1.51 0.67
N ALA A 54 8.64 -0.34 0.28
CA ALA A 54 7.57 -0.18 -0.70
C ALA A 54 8.14 0.41 -1.99
N ALA A 55 7.73 -0.14 -3.13
CA ALA A 55 8.10 0.36 -4.44
C ALA A 55 6.93 0.21 -5.40
N GLY A 56 6.82 1.10 -6.38
CA GLY A 56 5.79 1.06 -7.41
C GLY A 56 6.07 2.03 -8.55
N MET A 57 5.29 1.91 -9.62
CA MET A 57 5.34 2.77 -10.80
C MET A 57 4.00 3.48 -10.98
N GLY A 58 4.02 4.72 -11.49
CA GLY A 58 2.81 5.53 -11.69
C GLY A 58 2.06 5.74 -10.36
N ALA A 59 0.78 5.36 -10.32
CA ALA A 59 -0.06 5.44 -9.12
C ALA A 59 0.50 4.64 -7.94
N GLY A 60 1.12 3.47 -8.20
CA GLY A 60 1.79 2.68 -7.17
C GLY A 60 3.05 3.35 -6.63
N GLY A 61 3.75 4.13 -7.48
CA GLY A 61 4.91 4.91 -7.05
C GLY A 61 4.52 6.06 -6.14
N ALA A 62 3.47 6.80 -6.48
CA ALA A 62 2.92 7.84 -5.61
C ALA A 62 2.42 7.26 -4.27
N MET A 63 1.75 6.11 -4.31
CA MET A 63 1.34 5.40 -3.09
C MET A 63 2.54 4.95 -2.25
N ALA A 64 3.63 4.49 -2.88
CA ALA A 64 4.86 4.14 -2.17
C ALA A 64 5.49 5.34 -1.44
N VAL A 65 5.41 6.54 -2.00
CA VAL A 65 5.87 7.77 -1.33
C VAL A 65 5.04 8.10 -0.10
N ILE A 66 3.71 7.89 -0.14
CA ILE A 66 2.82 8.16 1.00
C ILE A 66 3.03 7.15 2.14
N LEU A 67 3.49 5.94 1.82
CA LEU A 67 3.78 4.88 2.81
C LEU A 67 5.10 5.09 3.56
N GLY A 68 6.06 5.76 2.94
CA GLY A 68 7.37 6.12 3.52
C GLY A 68 7.25 7.25 4.52
#